data_AF-A0A9Q9B6J5-F1
#
_entry.id   AF-A0A9Q9B6J5-F1
#
_cell.length_a   1.000
_cell.length_b   1.000
_cell.length_c   1.000
_cell.angle_alpha   90.00
_cell.angle_beta   90.00
_cell.angle_gamma   90.00
#
_symmetry.space_group_name_H-M   'P 1'
#
loop_
_entity.id
_entity.type
_entity.pdbx_description
1 polymer ?
#
loop_
_entity_poly.entity_id
_entity_poly.type
_entity_poly.pdbx_seq_one_letter_code
_entity_poly.pdbx_strand_id
1 'polypeptide(L)'
;MIKKTIRINLAFFIIFTALHVFAQENSADSSSAQKLEIEGLWENGGRFIEFSIKDRTKDFLDMRVVLKPYYRFVYENIGEFKTSIETLPDSKSQFYLRVSYPYVKKTVVFPVCLEKGFFFTSFYKKVKQNDDETNIISKDKKGLLDGFWIEQGSPDGILLYPNDAPESIDAYFFNGDDYIRFRYWLDDLEYNNKKVYVEGNDGIKYEFPRLLKRGELVYSCVTNTGSVLRNYETGKYTAFSDSNAENTKGFFLSFKPLGAGPGTHAAPDTYPKAQFSVLENLPLYIMDDGKVFALGSPFLIRSDVKDLDSEIERHNAKRRPPPEPSIPNEDL
;
A
#
# COMPACT_ATOMS: atom_id res chain seq x y z
N MET A 1 62.48 35.31 -64.81
CA MET A 1 61.20 35.09 -65.52
C MET A 1 60.12 34.77 -64.49
N ILE A 2 59.19 35.72 -64.28
CA ILE A 2 57.76 35.60 -63.88
C ILE A 2 57.46 34.71 -62.65
N LYS A 3 57.27 35.19 -61.41
CA LYS A 3 56.23 36.08 -60.80
C LYS A 3 54.77 35.62 -60.96
N LYS A 4 54.14 35.23 -59.84
CA LYS A 4 52.76 35.52 -59.36
C LYS A 4 52.68 34.87 -57.97
N THR A 5 52.64 35.53 -56.81
CA THR A 5 52.01 36.78 -56.36
C THR A 5 50.52 36.84 -56.59
N ILE A 6 49.75 36.44 -55.58
CA ILE A 6 48.51 37.11 -55.19
C ILE A 6 48.63 37.38 -53.69
N ARG A 7 48.82 38.65 -53.33
CA ARG A 7 48.49 39.23 -52.02
C ARG A 7 47.16 39.94 -52.22
N ILE A 8 46.19 39.72 -51.34
CA ILE A 8 45.09 40.66 -51.11
C ILE A 8 45.09 41.02 -49.62
N ASN A 9 44.81 42.29 -49.38
CA ASN A 9 45.17 43.11 -48.25
C ASN A 9 44.33 42.90 -46.98
N LEU A 10 44.98 43.40 -45.94
CA LEU A 10 44.59 43.66 -44.57
C LEU A 10 43.45 44.69 -44.41
N ALA A 11 42.71 44.53 -43.31
CA ALA A 11 41.98 45.53 -42.52
C ALA A 11 40.64 46.10 -43.04
N PHE A 12 39.55 45.87 -42.29
CA PHE A 12 39.01 46.92 -41.41
C PHE A 12 38.10 46.33 -40.31
N PHE A 13 38.19 47.00 -39.17
CA PHE A 13 37.63 46.72 -37.84
C PHE A 13 36.14 47.17 -37.79
N ILE A 14 35.40 46.79 -36.72
CA ILE A 14 34.27 47.52 -36.08
C ILE A 14 32.83 46.94 -36.20
N ILE A 15 32.44 46.26 -35.09
CA ILE A 15 31.23 46.47 -34.25
C ILE A 15 29.99 45.55 -34.38
N PHE A 16 29.72 44.89 -33.22
CA PHE A 16 28.46 44.51 -32.56
C PHE A 16 27.37 43.84 -33.43
N THR A 17 26.90 42.63 -33.10
CA THR A 17 26.02 42.36 -31.93
C THR A 17 25.68 40.86 -31.88
N ALA A 18 25.53 40.36 -30.65
CA ALA A 18 24.77 39.17 -30.25
C ALA A 18 25.24 37.77 -30.70
N LEU A 19 26.36 37.31 -30.11
CA LEU A 19 26.52 35.91 -29.73
C LEU A 19 25.98 35.75 -28.30
N HIS A 20 24.77 35.19 -28.15
CA HIS A 20 24.40 34.55 -26.88
C HIS A 20 25.07 33.18 -26.85
N VAL A 21 26.25 33.17 -26.25
CA VAL A 21 26.92 31.99 -25.72
C VAL A 21 26.01 31.44 -24.62
N PHE A 22 25.51 30.21 -24.81
CA PHE A 22 24.95 29.43 -23.71
C PHE A 22 26.10 29.15 -22.73
N ALA A 23 26.16 29.96 -21.68
CA ALA A 23 27.01 29.77 -20.54
C ALA A 23 26.50 28.55 -19.74
N GLN A 24 27.45 27.71 -19.41
CA GLN A 24 27.34 26.62 -18.48
C GLN A 24 27.09 27.18 -17.07
N GLU A 25 25.90 26.95 -16.52
CA GLU A 25 25.66 26.90 -15.09
C GLU A 25 24.93 25.60 -14.78
N ASN A 26 25.72 24.53 -14.65
CA ASN A 26 25.32 23.39 -13.82
C ASN A 26 25.48 23.85 -12.36
N SER A 27 24.48 24.57 -11.85
CA SER A 27 24.20 24.61 -10.42
C SER A 27 23.05 23.65 -10.16
N ALA A 28 23.35 22.66 -9.32
CA ALA A 28 22.42 21.66 -8.88
C ALA A 28 21.22 22.31 -8.20
N ASP A 29 20.08 22.32 -8.88
CA ASP A 29 18.77 22.53 -8.28
C ASP A 29 18.06 21.18 -8.18
N SER A 30 18.65 20.30 -7.36
CA SER A 30 18.11 19.00 -7.00
C SER A 30 17.65 18.99 -5.55
N SER A 31 16.76 19.91 -5.17
CA SER A 31 16.00 19.80 -3.89
C SER A 31 14.77 20.72 -3.84
N SER A 32 13.93 20.78 -4.87
CA SER A 32 12.65 21.49 -4.80
C SER A 32 11.46 20.54 -4.94
N ALA A 33 10.95 20.12 -3.77
CA ALA A 33 9.57 19.75 -3.50
C ALA A 33 8.96 18.57 -4.29
N GLN A 34 9.43 17.35 -4.04
CA GLN A 34 8.49 16.24 -3.99
C GLN A 34 7.61 16.45 -2.74
N LYS A 35 6.42 17.00 -2.93
CA LYS A 35 5.37 16.92 -1.92
C LYS A 35 5.18 15.43 -1.65
N LEU A 36 5.52 14.96 -0.45
CA LEU A 36 5.27 13.58 -0.06
C LEU A 36 3.77 13.33 -0.27
N GLU A 37 3.39 12.35 -1.10
CA GLU A 37 2.00 12.07 -1.47
C GLU A 37 1.11 11.86 -0.21
N ILE A 38 1.74 11.43 0.88
CA ILE A 38 1.13 11.24 2.20
C ILE A 38 0.66 12.54 2.86
N GLU A 39 1.25 13.69 2.58
CA GLU A 39 0.93 14.95 3.27
C GLU A 39 -0.50 15.37 2.97
N GLY A 40 -1.28 15.71 4.00
CA GLY A 40 -2.65 16.21 3.92
C GLY A 40 -3.64 15.38 4.74
N LEU A 41 -4.93 15.63 4.48
CA LEU A 41 -6.03 15.02 5.22
C LEU A 41 -6.54 13.74 4.54
N TRP A 42 -6.65 12.69 5.33
CA TRP A 42 -7.15 11.38 4.94
C TRP A 42 -8.31 10.99 5.84
N GLU A 43 -9.21 10.17 5.35
CA GLU A 43 -10.37 9.75 6.11
C GLU A 43 -10.86 8.35 5.77
N ASN A 44 -11.58 7.77 6.71
CA ASN A 44 -12.51 6.67 6.46
C ASN A 44 -13.79 6.91 7.28
N GLY A 45 -14.69 5.92 7.34
CA GLY A 45 -15.94 6.06 8.09
C GLY A 45 -15.76 6.35 9.59
N GLY A 46 -14.63 5.96 10.18
CA GLY A 46 -14.40 6.05 11.63
C GLY A 46 -13.46 7.16 12.08
N ARG A 47 -12.64 7.75 11.20
CA ARG A 47 -11.64 8.76 11.61
C ARG A 47 -11.15 9.64 10.46
N PHE A 48 -10.61 10.79 10.85
CA PHE A 48 -9.66 11.56 10.05
C PHE A 48 -8.24 11.30 10.54
N ILE A 49 -7.29 11.29 9.60
CA ILE A 49 -5.86 11.32 9.88
C ILE A 49 -5.24 12.43 9.03
N GLU A 50 -4.66 13.42 9.70
CA GLU A 50 -3.93 14.52 9.06
C GLU A 50 -2.43 14.28 9.21
N PHE A 51 -1.72 14.30 8.08
CA PHE A 51 -0.26 14.27 8.04
C PHE A 51 0.26 15.64 7.64
N SER A 52 1.04 16.28 8.51
CA SER A 52 1.58 17.63 8.29
C SER A 52 3.09 17.67 8.48
N ILE A 53 3.79 18.37 7.58
CA ILE A 53 5.23 18.58 7.68
C ILE A 53 5.46 19.94 8.32
N LYS A 54 5.74 19.98 9.63
CA LYS A 54 5.99 21.25 10.33
C LYS A 54 7.40 21.81 10.07
N ASP A 55 8.38 20.95 9.79
CA ASP A 55 9.77 21.35 9.57
C ASP A 55 10.36 20.60 8.36
N ARG A 56 10.47 21.25 7.20
CA ARG A 56 11.01 20.65 5.97
C ARG A 56 12.50 20.29 6.05
N THR A 57 13.19 20.67 7.13
CA THR A 57 14.61 20.36 7.36
C THR A 57 14.83 19.07 8.13
N LYS A 58 13.76 18.45 8.64
CA LYS A 58 13.80 17.17 9.34
C LYS A 58 12.75 16.26 8.72
N ASP A 59 13.06 14.98 8.55
CA ASP A 59 12.12 13.96 8.01
C ASP A 59 10.97 13.61 8.99
N PHE A 60 10.57 14.55 9.84
CA PHE A 60 9.48 14.41 10.80
C PHE A 60 8.16 14.85 10.17
N LEU A 61 7.19 13.96 10.30
CA LEU A 61 5.81 14.13 9.89
C LEU A 61 4.96 14.12 11.17
N ASP A 62 4.14 15.12 11.40
CA ASP A 62 3.18 15.08 12.49
C ASP A 62 1.89 14.43 12.00
N MET A 63 1.41 13.43 12.74
CA MET A 63 0.16 12.73 12.47
C MET A 63 -0.87 13.11 13.53
N ARG A 64 -1.98 13.73 13.14
CA ARG A 64 -3.10 14.03 14.04
C ARG A 64 -4.26 13.09 13.74
N VAL A 65 -4.85 12.50 14.77
CA VAL A 65 -5.99 11.59 14.62
C VAL A 65 -7.23 12.16 15.29
N VAL A 66 -8.32 12.24 14.52
CA VAL A 66 -9.62 12.71 15.00
C VAL A 66 -10.65 11.62 14.75
N LEU A 67 -11.30 11.13 15.80
CA LEU A 67 -12.33 10.10 15.66
C LEU A 67 -13.64 10.72 15.18
N LYS A 68 -14.23 10.06 14.18
CA LYS A 68 -15.62 10.28 13.81
C LYS A 68 -16.52 9.50 14.77
N PRO A 69 -17.75 9.95 14.99
CA PRO A 69 -18.61 9.38 15.99
C PRO A 69 -19.16 8.05 15.49
N TYR A 70 -19.05 7.01 16.33
CA TYR A 70 -19.80 5.77 16.15
C TYR A 70 -21.12 5.79 16.95
N TYR A 71 -21.09 6.36 18.16
CA TYR A 71 -22.27 6.59 19.04
C TYR A 71 -22.32 7.99 19.69
N ARG A 72 -21.25 8.79 19.57
CA ARG A 72 -21.18 10.18 20.07
C ARG A 72 -21.73 11.14 18.99
N PHE A 73 -21.89 12.42 19.32
CA PHE A 73 -22.28 13.46 18.34
C PHE A 73 -21.14 14.43 18.03
N VAL A 74 -19.94 14.14 18.53
CA VAL A 74 -18.77 15.01 18.39
C VAL A 74 -17.62 14.28 17.72
N TYR A 75 -16.89 15.01 16.88
CA TYR A 75 -15.56 14.63 16.46
C TYR A 75 -14.60 14.87 17.61
N GLU A 76 -13.83 13.85 17.96
CA GLU A 76 -12.95 13.85 19.12
C GLU A 76 -11.48 13.82 18.67
N ASN A 77 -10.73 14.86 19.00
CA ASN A 77 -9.30 14.91 18.73
C ASN A 77 -8.54 14.06 19.75
N ILE A 78 -7.95 12.95 19.29
CA ILE A 78 -7.21 12.02 20.16
C ILE A 78 -5.79 12.51 20.44
N GLY A 79 -5.28 13.37 19.57
CA GLY A 79 -3.99 14.02 19.74
C GLY A 79 -3.04 13.83 18.56
N GLU A 80 -1.83 14.34 18.77
CA GLU A 80 -0.72 14.31 17.81
C GLU A 80 0.24 13.17 18.14
N PHE A 81 0.60 12.43 17.11
CA PHE A 81 1.58 11.36 17.12
C PHE A 81 2.80 11.81 16.33
N LYS A 82 3.98 11.62 16.90
CA LYS A 82 5.23 11.87 16.17
C LYS A 82 5.41 10.77 15.16
N THR A 83 5.55 11.14 13.89
CA THR A 83 5.79 10.19 12.81
C THR A 83 6.99 10.55 11.96
N SER A 84 7.53 9.56 11.26
CA SER A 84 8.52 9.77 10.21
C SER A 84 8.22 8.81 9.06
N ILE A 85 8.62 9.20 7.87
CA ILE A 85 8.44 8.40 6.66
C ILE A 85 9.79 7.99 6.10
N GLU A 86 9.88 6.74 5.68
CA GLU A 86 11.04 6.20 4.99
C GLU A 86 10.56 5.66 3.63
N THR A 87 11.11 6.22 2.56
CA THR A 87 10.82 5.81 1.18
C THR A 87 11.67 4.59 0.82
N LEU A 88 11.12 3.68 0.02
CA LEU A 88 11.88 2.53 -0.48
C LEU A 88 12.50 2.88 -1.85
N PRO A 89 13.82 2.67 -2.07
CA PRO A 89 14.48 3.05 -3.33
C PRO A 89 13.85 2.44 -4.60
N ASP A 90 13.33 1.21 -4.46
CA ASP A 90 12.80 0.42 -5.58
C ASP A 90 11.28 0.56 -5.77
N SER A 91 10.62 1.49 -5.06
CA SER A 91 9.16 1.63 -5.07
C SER A 91 8.73 3.10 -5.04
N LYS A 92 7.68 3.42 -5.81
CA LYS A 92 7.05 4.74 -5.78
C LYS A 92 5.84 4.77 -4.86
N SER A 93 5.22 3.62 -4.65
CA SER A 93 3.97 3.47 -3.89
C SER A 93 4.16 2.94 -2.47
N GLN A 94 5.30 2.36 -2.11
CA GLN A 94 5.54 1.77 -0.79
C GLN A 94 6.37 2.68 0.12
N PHE A 95 5.98 2.72 1.39
CA PHE A 95 6.65 3.51 2.42
C PHE A 95 6.66 2.75 3.75
N TYR A 96 7.66 3.04 4.59
CA TYR A 96 7.60 2.70 6.00
C TYR A 96 7.20 3.94 6.81
N LEU A 97 6.02 3.89 7.41
CA LEU A 97 5.53 4.90 8.33
C LEU A 97 5.90 4.49 9.76
N ARG A 98 6.75 5.28 10.41
CA ARG A 98 7.14 5.05 11.81
C ARG A 98 6.25 5.91 12.69
N VAL A 99 5.47 5.29 13.58
CA VAL A 99 4.54 6.00 14.48
C VAL A 99 4.98 5.80 15.91
N SER A 100 5.24 6.90 16.61
CA SER A 100 5.59 6.89 18.04
C SER A 100 4.35 7.14 18.88
N TYR A 101 3.99 6.14 19.69
CA TYR A 101 2.82 6.19 20.57
C TYR A 101 3.22 6.81 21.92
N PRO A 102 2.72 8.02 22.26
CA PRO A 102 3.24 8.78 23.40
C PRO A 102 2.98 8.09 24.74
N TYR A 103 1.82 7.45 24.90
CA TYR A 103 1.40 6.85 26.17
C TYR A 103 2.18 5.59 26.57
N VAL A 104 2.71 4.87 25.59
CA VAL A 104 3.44 3.60 25.80
C VAL A 104 4.93 3.70 25.47
N LYS A 105 5.40 4.86 24.96
CA LYS A 105 6.79 5.10 24.54
C LYS A 105 7.33 4.03 23.57
N LYS A 106 6.45 3.48 22.72
CA LYS A 106 6.77 2.48 21.71
C LYS A 106 6.64 3.10 20.32
N THR A 107 7.61 2.85 19.46
CA THR A 107 7.56 3.21 18.04
C THR A 107 7.27 1.95 17.23
N VAL A 108 6.26 2.01 16.37
CA VAL A 108 5.89 0.91 15.47
C VAL A 108 6.18 1.33 14.04
N VAL A 109 6.68 0.40 13.23
CA VAL A 109 6.91 0.59 11.81
C VAL A 109 5.77 -0.07 11.04
N PHE A 110 5.07 0.72 10.25
CA PHE A 110 3.98 0.28 9.39
C PHE A 110 4.44 0.32 7.93
N PRO A 111 4.57 -0.83 7.27
CA PRO A 111 4.54 -0.86 5.81
C PRO A 111 3.19 -0.31 5.34
N VAL A 112 3.22 0.72 4.52
CA VAL A 112 2.02 1.32 3.93
C VAL A 112 2.21 1.49 2.43
N CYS A 113 1.11 1.52 1.70
CA CYS A 113 1.11 1.73 0.27
C CYS A 113 0.15 2.87 -0.11
N LEU A 114 0.62 3.80 -0.94
CA LEU A 114 -0.13 4.96 -1.43
C LEU A 114 -0.29 4.87 -2.93
N GLU A 115 -1.48 5.22 -3.40
CA GLU A 115 -1.74 5.35 -4.82
C GLU A 115 -2.91 6.29 -5.06
N LYS A 116 -2.64 7.47 -5.65
CA LYS A 116 -3.66 8.39 -6.21
C LYS A 116 -4.83 8.66 -5.26
N GLY A 117 -4.51 9.01 -4.00
CA GLY A 117 -5.51 9.31 -2.98
C GLY A 117 -6.11 8.10 -2.27
N PHE A 118 -5.56 6.90 -2.48
CA PHE A 118 -5.85 5.71 -1.69
C PHE A 118 -4.68 5.37 -0.78
N PHE A 119 -4.98 5.09 0.49
CA PHE A 119 -4.01 4.69 1.51
C PHE A 119 -4.30 3.26 1.95
N PHE A 120 -3.35 2.36 1.73
CA PHE A 120 -3.44 0.96 2.11
C PHE A 120 -2.48 0.64 3.24
N THR A 121 -3.00 -0.04 4.26
CA THR A 121 -2.20 -0.62 5.34
C THR A 121 -2.05 -2.12 5.21
N SER A 122 -2.84 -2.79 4.37
CA SER A 122 -2.61 -4.17 3.93
C SER A 122 -2.51 -4.19 2.40
N PHE A 123 -1.45 -4.79 1.90
CA PHE A 123 -1.13 -4.90 0.48
C PHE A 123 -0.18 -6.08 0.28
N TYR A 124 0.12 -6.44 -0.95
CA TYR A 124 0.94 -7.59 -1.30
C TYR A 124 2.12 -7.16 -2.15
N LYS A 125 3.30 -7.69 -1.81
CA LYS A 125 4.54 -7.44 -2.53
C LYS A 125 4.96 -8.70 -3.28
N LYS A 126 5.31 -8.53 -4.55
CA LYS A 126 5.83 -9.61 -5.39
C LYS A 126 7.23 -10.00 -4.94
N VAL A 127 7.47 -11.30 -4.83
CA VAL A 127 8.79 -11.86 -4.56
C VAL A 127 9.46 -12.13 -5.91
N LYS A 128 10.65 -11.55 -6.11
CA LYS A 128 11.45 -11.83 -7.31
C LYS A 128 11.80 -13.32 -7.36
N GLN A 129 11.45 -14.01 -8.43
CA GLN A 129 11.84 -15.41 -8.67
C GLN A 129 13.00 -15.45 -9.67
N ASN A 130 14.25 -15.49 -9.17
CA ASN A 130 15.51 -15.54 -9.93
C ASN A 130 15.72 -14.43 -11.00
N ASP A 131 16.97 -14.07 -11.24
CA ASP A 131 17.36 -12.89 -12.06
C ASP A 131 17.18 -13.08 -13.59
N ASP A 132 16.62 -14.21 -14.04
CA ASP A 132 16.43 -14.55 -15.47
C ASP A 132 15.04 -14.16 -16.02
N GLU A 133 14.20 -13.46 -15.24
CA GLU A 133 13.02 -12.79 -15.79
C GLU A 133 13.48 -11.66 -16.73
N THR A 134 13.64 -12.00 -18.01
CA THR A 134 13.40 -11.05 -19.09
C THR A 134 12.11 -10.32 -18.74
N ASN A 135 12.20 -9.01 -18.45
CA ASN A 135 11.08 -8.13 -18.12
C ASN A 135 10.10 -8.07 -19.30
N ILE A 136 9.36 -9.14 -19.55
CA ILE A 136 8.19 -9.12 -20.41
C ILE A 136 7.09 -8.53 -19.55
N ILE A 137 7.05 -7.20 -19.52
CA ILE A 137 5.93 -6.48 -18.93
C ILE A 137 4.69 -6.94 -19.70
N SER A 138 3.84 -7.74 -19.04
CA SER A 138 2.55 -8.10 -19.59
C SER A 138 1.80 -6.82 -19.95
N LYS A 139 1.37 -6.70 -21.21
CA LYS A 139 0.49 -5.59 -21.62
C LYS A 139 -0.91 -5.73 -21.02
N ASP A 140 -1.28 -6.94 -20.61
CA ASP A 140 -2.52 -7.20 -19.88
C ASP A 140 -2.29 -7.02 -18.37
N LYS A 141 -3.15 -6.23 -17.73
CA LYS A 141 -3.15 -6.00 -16.28
C LYS A 141 -3.30 -7.30 -15.51
N LYS A 142 -4.04 -8.28 -16.04
CA LYS A 142 -4.20 -9.59 -15.38
C LYS A 142 -2.86 -10.31 -15.28
N GLY A 143 -2.10 -10.38 -16.37
CA GLY A 143 -0.79 -11.04 -16.40
C GLY A 143 0.26 -10.40 -15.50
N LEU A 144 0.05 -9.16 -15.02
CA LEU A 144 0.94 -8.56 -14.01
C LEU A 144 0.84 -9.26 -12.65
N LEU A 145 -0.27 -9.97 -12.38
CA LEU A 145 -0.49 -10.72 -11.14
C LEU A 145 0.31 -12.02 -11.09
N ASP A 146 0.75 -12.59 -12.22
CA ASP A 146 1.42 -13.89 -12.21
C ASP A 146 2.69 -13.86 -11.36
N GLY A 147 2.88 -14.83 -10.47
CA GLY A 147 4.03 -14.92 -9.57
C GLY A 147 3.64 -15.05 -8.09
N PHE A 148 4.65 -15.01 -7.22
CA PHE A 148 4.50 -15.21 -5.78
C PHE A 148 4.42 -13.88 -5.02
N TRP A 149 3.45 -13.77 -4.12
CA TRP A 149 3.08 -12.55 -3.42
C TRP A 149 2.93 -12.80 -1.94
N ILE A 150 3.48 -11.89 -1.15
CA ILE A 150 3.40 -11.93 0.30
C ILE A 150 2.70 -10.66 0.75
N GLU A 151 1.68 -10.78 1.60
CA GLU A 151 1.09 -9.63 2.26
C GLU A 151 2.17 -8.80 2.97
N GLN A 152 1.92 -7.52 3.17
CA GLN A 152 2.71 -6.55 3.91
C GLN A 152 1.75 -5.67 4.71
N GLY A 153 2.26 -5.12 5.81
CA GLY A 153 1.48 -4.26 6.69
C GLY A 153 0.51 -5.03 7.59
N SER A 154 -0.65 -4.43 7.88
CA SER A 154 -1.65 -4.87 8.83
C SER A 154 -3.08 -4.61 8.31
N PRO A 155 -3.96 -5.62 8.27
CA PRO A 155 -5.38 -5.46 7.97
C PRO A 155 -6.12 -4.51 8.93
N ASP A 156 -5.72 -4.48 10.21
CA ASP A 156 -6.34 -3.61 11.23
C ASP A 156 -6.00 -2.12 11.04
N GLY A 157 -5.06 -1.81 10.14
CA GLY A 157 -4.57 -0.47 9.89
C GLY A 157 -3.85 0.17 11.08
N ILE A 158 -3.88 1.50 11.14
CA ILE A 158 -3.22 2.27 12.19
C ILE A 158 -4.20 2.41 13.37
N LEU A 159 -3.88 1.80 14.51
CA LEU A 159 -4.69 1.89 15.73
C LEU A 159 -4.28 3.09 16.61
N LEU A 160 -5.06 3.39 17.65
CA LEU A 160 -4.71 4.45 18.63
C LEU A 160 -3.64 3.99 19.63
N TYR A 161 -3.42 2.69 19.70
CA TYR A 161 -2.39 2.02 20.47
C TYR A 161 -1.52 1.19 19.50
N PRO A 162 -0.29 0.83 19.88
CA PRO A 162 0.57 0.03 19.02
C PRO A 162 -0.10 -1.29 18.62
N ASN A 163 -0.11 -1.60 17.33
CA ASN A 163 -0.49 -2.92 16.86
C ASN A 163 0.48 -3.97 17.42
N ASP A 164 -0.05 -5.14 17.73
CA ASP A 164 0.74 -6.34 17.92
C ASP A 164 1.22 -6.87 16.57
N ALA A 165 2.20 -7.77 16.62
CA ALA A 165 2.61 -8.49 15.43
C ALA A 165 1.42 -9.31 14.90
N PRO A 166 1.18 -9.35 13.58
CA PRO A 166 0.12 -10.19 13.04
C PRO A 166 0.42 -11.65 13.40
N GLU A 167 -0.56 -12.38 13.90
CA GLU A 167 -0.41 -13.82 14.21
C GLU A 167 -0.14 -14.63 12.94
N SER A 168 -0.58 -14.11 11.81
CA SER A 168 -0.38 -14.74 10.51
C SER A 168 -0.38 -13.76 9.36
N ILE A 169 0.23 -14.18 8.25
CA ILE A 169 0.38 -13.43 7.01
C ILE A 169 -0.15 -14.27 5.87
N ASP A 170 -0.97 -13.68 5.02
CA ASP A 170 -1.46 -14.35 3.83
C ASP A 170 -0.46 -14.22 2.65
N ALA A 171 -0.42 -15.26 1.82
CA ALA A 171 0.37 -15.32 0.61
C ALA A 171 -0.46 -15.85 -0.56
N TYR A 172 -0.15 -15.34 -1.75
CA TYR A 172 -0.76 -15.77 -3.00
C TYR A 172 0.30 -16.17 -4.01
N PHE A 173 -0.03 -17.16 -4.82
CA PHE A 173 0.68 -17.46 -6.05
C PHE A 173 -0.34 -17.48 -7.18
N PHE A 174 -0.15 -16.65 -8.20
CA PHE A 174 -1.00 -16.62 -9.39
C PHE A 174 -0.22 -17.21 -10.57
N ASN A 175 -0.89 -18.02 -11.38
CA ASN A 175 -0.33 -18.56 -12.62
C ASN A 175 -1.43 -18.67 -13.68
N GLY A 176 -1.46 -17.72 -14.62
CA GLY A 176 -2.46 -17.66 -15.67
C GLY A 176 -3.85 -17.39 -15.09
N ASP A 177 -4.72 -18.40 -15.06
CA ASP A 177 -6.07 -18.31 -14.49
C ASP A 177 -6.18 -18.97 -13.11
N ASP A 178 -5.14 -19.67 -12.67
CA ASP A 178 -5.13 -20.40 -11.41
C ASP A 178 -4.48 -19.58 -10.30
N TYR A 179 -4.90 -19.84 -9.06
CA TYR A 179 -4.24 -19.30 -7.87
C TYR A 179 -4.04 -20.37 -6.81
N ILE A 180 -3.04 -20.14 -5.97
CA ILE A 180 -2.80 -20.83 -4.71
C ILE A 180 -2.75 -19.77 -3.62
N ARG A 181 -3.57 -19.90 -2.59
CA ARG A 181 -3.56 -19.05 -1.39
C ARG A 181 -3.16 -19.87 -0.19
N PHE A 182 -2.31 -19.35 0.68
CA PHE A 182 -1.93 -20.01 1.91
C PHE A 182 -1.43 -19.00 2.94
N ARG A 183 -1.11 -19.48 4.14
CA ARG A 183 -0.77 -18.65 5.28
C ARG A 183 0.60 -19.01 5.87
N TYR A 184 1.27 -18.00 6.41
CA TYR A 184 2.41 -18.16 7.30
C TYR A 184 2.00 -17.71 8.70
N TRP A 185 2.24 -18.53 9.71
CA TRP A 185 2.00 -18.20 11.11
C TRP A 185 3.27 -17.70 11.78
N LEU A 186 3.13 -16.77 12.71
CA LEU A 186 4.23 -16.33 13.56
C LEU A 186 4.78 -17.54 14.33
N ASP A 187 6.11 -17.70 14.29
CA ASP A 187 6.79 -18.88 14.83
C ASP A 187 8.09 -18.45 15.53
N ASP A 188 8.59 -19.28 16.45
CA ASP A 188 9.82 -19.02 17.22
C ASP A 188 11.07 -19.68 16.60
N LEU A 189 10.93 -20.20 15.39
CA LEU A 189 11.99 -20.89 14.64
C LEU A 189 13.13 -19.95 14.20
N GLU A 190 14.34 -20.50 14.20
CA GLU A 190 15.49 -19.86 13.55
C GLU A 190 15.31 -19.82 12.03
N TYR A 191 15.52 -18.62 11.46
CA TYR A 191 15.37 -18.40 10.04
C TYR A 191 16.34 -19.25 9.22
N ASN A 192 15.82 -19.87 8.15
CA ASN A 192 16.59 -20.63 7.18
C ASN A 192 15.91 -20.58 5.81
N ASN A 193 16.68 -20.82 4.75
CA ASN A 193 16.22 -20.71 3.37
C ASN A 193 15.59 -22.00 2.81
N LYS A 194 15.08 -22.88 3.68
CA LYS A 194 14.41 -24.11 3.22
C LYS A 194 13.17 -23.77 2.40
N LYS A 195 12.83 -24.67 1.49
CA LYS A 195 11.64 -24.58 0.64
C LYS A 195 10.59 -25.59 1.05
N VAL A 196 9.35 -25.29 0.68
CA VAL A 196 8.21 -26.20 0.75
C VAL A 196 7.60 -26.34 -0.63
N TYR A 197 6.92 -27.46 -0.82
CA TYR A 197 6.32 -27.82 -2.09
C TYR A 197 4.80 -27.92 -1.95
N VAL A 198 4.09 -27.48 -2.99
CA VAL A 198 2.66 -27.68 -3.16
C VAL A 198 2.37 -28.16 -4.57
N GLU A 199 1.32 -28.95 -4.74
CA GLU A 199 0.83 -29.37 -6.05
C GLU A 199 -0.34 -28.47 -6.45
N GLY A 200 -0.23 -27.82 -7.62
CA GLY A 200 -1.27 -26.97 -8.18
C GLY A 200 -2.42 -27.76 -8.80
N ASN A 201 -3.44 -27.06 -9.29
CA ASN A 201 -4.59 -27.66 -9.99
C ASN A 201 -4.19 -28.40 -11.28
N ASP A 202 -3.05 -28.03 -11.84
CA ASP A 202 -2.42 -28.59 -13.04
C ASP A 202 -1.57 -29.85 -12.76
N GLY A 203 -1.43 -30.25 -11.48
CA GLY A 203 -0.53 -31.32 -11.06
C GLY A 203 0.95 -30.93 -11.05
N ILE A 204 1.28 -29.65 -11.30
CA ILE A 204 2.64 -29.15 -11.26
C ILE A 204 3.03 -28.86 -9.82
N LYS A 205 4.28 -29.19 -9.45
CA LYS A 205 4.84 -28.88 -8.14
C LYS A 205 5.48 -27.50 -8.15
N TYR A 206 4.98 -26.64 -7.26
CA TYR A 206 5.49 -25.29 -7.04
C TYR A 206 6.29 -25.22 -5.74
N GLU A 207 7.38 -24.46 -5.76
CA GLU A 207 8.27 -24.26 -4.61
C GLU A 207 8.07 -22.88 -3.97
N PHE A 208 7.94 -22.84 -2.65
CA PHE A 208 7.83 -21.60 -1.88
C PHE A 208 8.83 -21.54 -0.73
N PRO A 209 9.25 -20.34 -0.28
CA PRO A 209 10.02 -20.21 0.96
C PRO A 209 9.25 -20.82 2.13
N ARG A 210 9.91 -21.65 2.93
CA ARG A 210 9.29 -22.22 4.12
C ARG A 210 9.06 -21.16 5.19
N LEU A 211 10.05 -20.30 5.35
CA LEU A 211 10.08 -19.25 6.35
C LEU A 211 10.13 -17.87 5.68
N LEU A 212 9.46 -16.91 6.29
CA LEU A 212 9.52 -15.50 5.94
C LEU A 212 10.04 -14.69 7.13
N LYS A 213 10.79 -13.63 6.86
CA LYS A 213 11.29 -12.71 7.88
C LYS A 213 10.64 -11.33 7.70
N ARG A 214 10.07 -10.77 8.77
CA ARG A 214 9.59 -9.37 8.83
C ARG A 214 10.20 -8.70 10.06
N GLY A 215 11.19 -7.84 9.85
CA GLY A 215 12.00 -7.34 10.97
C GLY A 215 12.68 -8.53 11.68
N GLU A 216 12.54 -8.64 12.98
CA GLU A 216 13.07 -9.79 13.76
C GLU A 216 12.11 -10.97 13.86
N LEU A 217 10.90 -10.85 13.31
CA LEU A 217 9.88 -11.90 13.40
C LEU A 217 10.02 -12.90 12.26
N VAL A 218 9.86 -14.18 12.59
CA VAL A 218 9.90 -15.29 11.63
C VAL A 218 8.49 -15.89 11.54
N TYR A 219 8.07 -16.18 10.32
CA TYR A 219 6.78 -16.81 10.04
C TYR A 219 6.99 -18.10 9.26
N SER A 220 6.25 -19.15 9.59
CA SER A 220 6.32 -20.47 8.96
C SER A 220 4.99 -20.86 8.34
N CYS A 221 5.03 -21.49 7.17
CA CYS A 221 3.84 -22.05 6.50
C CYS A 221 3.63 -23.54 6.79
N VAL A 222 4.51 -24.17 7.56
CA VAL A 222 4.45 -25.59 7.92
C VAL A 222 4.83 -25.79 9.38
N THR A 223 4.26 -26.80 10.01
CA THR A 223 4.61 -27.18 11.38
C THR A 223 5.97 -27.90 11.40
N ASN A 224 6.87 -27.50 12.31
CA ASN A 224 8.13 -28.18 12.62
C ASN A 224 9.05 -28.44 11.41
N THR A 225 9.15 -29.68 10.93
CA THR A 225 10.12 -30.15 9.93
C THR A 225 9.48 -30.47 8.58
N GLY A 226 8.20 -30.15 8.41
CA GLY A 226 7.48 -30.38 7.16
C GLY A 226 8.18 -29.76 5.95
N SER A 227 8.12 -30.46 4.82
CA SER A 227 8.55 -30.00 3.50
C SER A 227 7.37 -29.86 2.53
N VAL A 228 6.18 -30.28 2.93
CA VAL A 228 4.96 -30.25 2.12
C VAL A 228 4.01 -29.22 2.72
N LEU A 229 3.60 -28.25 1.90
CA LEU A 229 2.58 -27.27 2.26
C LEU A 229 1.21 -27.95 2.25
N ARG A 230 0.44 -27.81 3.33
CA ARG A 230 -0.89 -28.44 3.48
C ARG A 230 -2.01 -27.46 3.79
N ASN A 231 -1.68 -26.23 4.17
CA ASN A 231 -2.60 -25.17 4.57
C ASN A 231 -2.89 -24.21 3.41
N TYR A 232 -3.31 -24.75 2.27
CA TYR A 232 -3.52 -23.96 1.07
C TYR A 232 -4.92 -24.15 0.51
N GLU A 233 -5.38 -23.14 -0.21
CA GLU A 233 -6.53 -23.17 -1.11
C GLU A 233 -6.02 -23.06 -2.54
N THR A 234 -6.62 -23.81 -3.45
CA THR A 234 -6.43 -23.63 -4.90
C THR A 234 -7.75 -23.26 -5.55
N GLY A 235 -7.66 -22.51 -6.64
CA GLY A 235 -8.84 -22.18 -7.41
C GLY A 235 -8.51 -21.43 -8.67
N LYS A 236 -9.56 -20.86 -9.28
CA LYS A 236 -9.43 -19.97 -10.43
C LYS A 236 -9.77 -18.54 -10.06
N TYR A 237 -9.17 -17.60 -10.77
CA TYR A 237 -9.48 -16.20 -10.60
C TYR A 237 -9.80 -15.51 -11.93
N THR A 238 -10.68 -14.52 -11.85
CA THR A 238 -11.01 -13.65 -12.99
C THR A 238 -10.75 -12.21 -12.60
N ALA A 239 -10.10 -11.47 -13.48
CA ALA A 239 -9.92 -10.03 -13.35
C ALA A 239 -10.70 -9.32 -14.44
N PHE A 240 -11.42 -8.26 -14.09
CA PHE A 240 -12.21 -7.47 -15.03
C PHE A 240 -12.18 -5.99 -14.68
N SER A 241 -12.46 -5.14 -15.68
CA SER A 241 -12.59 -3.70 -15.46
C SER A 241 -14.06 -3.30 -15.45
N ASP A 242 -14.45 -2.47 -14.50
CA ASP A 242 -15.74 -1.79 -14.45
C ASP A 242 -15.50 -0.29 -14.26
N SER A 243 -15.68 0.47 -15.33
CA SER A 243 -15.46 1.92 -15.36
C SER A 243 -16.47 2.72 -14.54
N ASN A 244 -17.59 2.12 -14.14
CA ASN A 244 -18.65 2.81 -13.40
C ASN A 244 -18.49 2.69 -11.88
N ALA A 245 -17.48 1.95 -11.41
CA ALA A 245 -17.30 1.73 -9.99
C ALA A 245 -16.80 3.00 -9.28
N GLU A 246 -17.63 3.54 -8.40
CA GLU A 246 -17.29 4.68 -7.55
C GLU A 246 -16.27 4.29 -6.47
N ASN A 247 -15.40 5.24 -6.10
CA ASN A 247 -14.41 5.09 -5.02
C ASN A 247 -13.41 3.93 -5.18
N THR A 248 -13.23 3.43 -6.40
CA THR A 248 -12.22 2.41 -6.73
C THR A 248 -11.51 2.75 -8.04
N LYS A 249 -10.49 1.98 -8.42
CA LYS A 249 -9.85 2.11 -9.74
C LYS A 249 -10.64 1.43 -10.87
N GLY A 250 -11.82 0.87 -10.59
CA GLY A 250 -12.61 0.16 -11.58
C GLY A 250 -11.94 -1.11 -12.10
N PHE A 251 -11.06 -1.74 -11.33
CA PHE A 251 -10.47 -3.04 -11.64
C PHE A 251 -10.73 -3.99 -10.49
N PHE A 252 -11.21 -5.19 -10.79
CA PHE A 252 -11.78 -6.10 -9.83
C PHE A 252 -11.24 -7.50 -10.00
N LEU A 253 -11.16 -8.23 -8.89
CA LEU A 253 -10.73 -9.61 -8.81
C LEU A 253 -11.84 -10.46 -8.17
N SER A 254 -12.16 -11.59 -8.79
CA SER A 254 -13.05 -12.59 -8.21
C SER A 254 -12.35 -13.93 -8.11
N PHE A 255 -12.49 -14.60 -6.97
CA PHE A 255 -11.93 -15.90 -6.70
C PHE A 255 -13.02 -16.96 -6.72
N LYS A 256 -12.75 -18.06 -7.44
CA LYS A 256 -13.56 -19.27 -7.42
C LYS A 256 -12.72 -20.41 -6.85
N PRO A 257 -12.85 -20.72 -5.54
CA PRO A 257 -12.19 -21.87 -4.93
C PRO A 257 -12.55 -23.17 -5.67
N LEU A 258 -11.57 -24.02 -5.92
CA LEU A 258 -11.76 -25.35 -6.53
C LEU A 258 -11.31 -26.49 -5.61
N GLY A 259 -10.36 -26.23 -4.72
CA GLY A 259 -9.83 -27.22 -3.80
C GLY A 259 -9.10 -26.61 -2.62
N ALA A 260 -8.75 -27.45 -1.66
CA ALA A 260 -7.91 -27.09 -0.53
C ALA A 260 -6.93 -28.22 -0.23
N GLY A 261 -5.86 -27.91 0.47
CA GLY A 261 -4.83 -28.85 0.86
C GLY A 261 -5.35 -29.95 1.80
N PRO A 262 -4.57 -31.04 1.97
CA PRO A 262 -4.98 -32.16 2.79
C PRO A 262 -4.90 -31.84 4.30
N GLY A 263 -6.03 -31.89 5.01
CA GLY A 263 -6.07 -31.78 6.48
C GLY A 263 -7.41 -31.25 7.01
N THR A 264 -7.70 -31.51 8.29
CA THR A 264 -8.93 -31.03 8.98
C THR A 264 -9.04 -29.51 9.07
N HIS A 265 -7.92 -28.79 8.86
CA HIS A 265 -7.84 -27.35 9.02
C HIS A 265 -7.55 -26.58 7.72
N ALA A 266 -7.35 -27.22 6.57
CA ALA A 266 -6.88 -26.53 5.35
C ALA A 266 -7.81 -25.40 4.86
N ALA A 267 -9.12 -25.61 4.88
CA ALA A 267 -10.12 -24.58 4.54
C ALA A 267 -10.31 -23.52 5.65
N PRO A 268 -10.55 -23.89 6.94
CA PRO A 268 -10.73 -22.89 7.99
C PRO A 268 -9.44 -22.13 8.38
N ASP A 269 -8.25 -22.71 8.21
CA ASP A 269 -6.97 -22.01 8.44
C ASP A 269 -6.73 -20.91 7.40
N THR A 270 -7.26 -21.11 6.18
CA THR A 270 -7.26 -20.09 5.13
C THR A 270 -8.40 -19.08 5.35
N TYR A 271 -9.54 -19.52 5.91
CA TYR A 271 -10.72 -18.69 6.20
C TYR A 271 -11.30 -18.96 7.60
N PRO A 272 -11.00 -18.14 8.63
CA PRO A 272 -11.55 -18.35 9.97
C PRO A 272 -13.08 -18.21 10.07
N LYS A 273 -13.79 -17.84 8.98
CA LYS A 273 -15.25 -17.78 8.86
C LYS A 273 -15.69 -18.08 7.41
N ALA A 274 -15.57 -19.33 6.97
CA ALA A 274 -15.93 -19.81 5.62
C ALA A 274 -17.45 -19.80 5.30
N GLN A 275 -18.21 -18.86 5.86
CA GLN A 275 -19.66 -18.73 5.60
C GLN A 275 -19.95 -17.98 4.28
N PHE A 276 -18.92 -17.39 3.65
CA PHE A 276 -19.01 -16.74 2.34
C PHE A 276 -18.07 -17.44 1.36
N SER A 277 -18.64 -18.36 0.57
CA SER A 277 -17.91 -19.35 -0.23
C SER A 277 -17.28 -18.78 -1.51
N VAL A 278 -17.46 -17.49 -1.81
CA VAL A 278 -16.93 -16.84 -3.01
C VAL A 278 -16.56 -15.40 -2.68
N LEU A 279 -15.28 -15.04 -2.85
CA LEU A 279 -14.82 -13.67 -2.81
C LEU A 279 -14.99 -13.07 -4.21
N GLU A 280 -16.16 -12.51 -4.48
CA GLU A 280 -16.48 -11.87 -5.77
C GLU A 280 -16.24 -10.36 -5.71
N ASN A 281 -15.83 -9.81 -6.85
CA ASN A 281 -15.77 -8.37 -7.12
C ASN A 281 -14.96 -7.58 -6.09
N LEU A 282 -13.81 -8.11 -5.68
CA LEU A 282 -12.88 -7.39 -4.80
C LEU A 282 -12.15 -6.31 -5.60
N PRO A 283 -12.18 -5.03 -5.18
CA PRO A 283 -11.36 -3.99 -5.79
C PRO A 283 -9.88 -4.39 -5.79
N LEU A 284 -9.22 -4.22 -6.94
CA LEU A 284 -7.83 -4.56 -7.15
C LEU A 284 -7.04 -3.35 -7.63
N TYR A 285 -5.97 -3.04 -6.92
CA TYR A 285 -5.06 -1.94 -7.22
C TYR A 285 -3.70 -2.54 -7.54
N ILE A 286 -3.25 -2.47 -8.80
CA ILE A 286 -1.89 -2.88 -9.20
C ILE A 286 -1.04 -1.62 -9.30
N MET A 287 0.14 -1.64 -8.69
CA MET A 287 1.05 -0.51 -8.51
C MET A 287 2.49 -0.95 -8.83
N ASP A 288 3.39 0.03 -8.98
CA ASP A 288 4.82 -0.18 -9.30
C ASP A 288 5.05 -1.18 -10.46
N ASP A 289 4.29 -1.04 -11.54
CA ASP A 289 4.39 -1.89 -12.74
C ASP A 289 4.21 -3.40 -12.46
N GLY A 290 3.34 -3.74 -11.49
CA GLY A 290 3.07 -5.14 -11.15
C GLY A 290 4.01 -5.72 -10.10
N LYS A 291 4.65 -4.89 -9.28
CA LYS A 291 5.44 -5.33 -8.11
C LYS A 291 4.65 -5.29 -6.80
N VAL A 292 3.55 -4.54 -6.79
CA VAL A 292 2.69 -4.36 -5.63
C VAL A 292 1.24 -4.45 -6.07
N PHE A 293 0.41 -5.11 -5.27
CA PHE A 293 -1.03 -4.92 -5.39
C PHE A 293 -1.69 -4.76 -4.02
N ALA A 294 -2.88 -4.15 -4.00
CA ALA A 294 -3.77 -4.16 -2.85
C ALA A 294 -5.13 -4.71 -3.26
N LEU A 295 -5.78 -5.44 -2.34
CA LEU A 295 -7.09 -6.05 -2.53
C LEU A 295 -8.09 -5.48 -1.52
N GLY A 296 -9.32 -5.26 -1.96
CA GLY A 296 -10.39 -4.75 -1.11
C GLY A 296 -10.35 -3.22 -0.97
N SER A 297 -11.04 -2.74 0.05
CA SER A 297 -11.16 -1.30 0.30
C SER A 297 -9.87 -0.71 0.89
N PRO A 298 -9.49 0.51 0.50
CA PRO A 298 -8.38 1.23 1.13
C PRO A 298 -8.67 1.50 2.60
N PHE A 299 -7.61 1.59 3.42
CA PHE A 299 -7.73 1.94 4.83
C PHE A 299 -8.17 3.40 5.01
N LEU A 300 -7.64 4.31 4.20
CA LEU A 300 -8.08 5.71 4.11
C LEU A 300 -8.19 6.14 2.65
N ILE A 301 -9.10 7.06 2.40
CA ILE A 301 -9.18 7.82 1.16
C ILE A 301 -8.77 9.26 1.43
N ARG A 302 -8.34 9.96 0.39
CA ARG A 302 -8.08 11.39 0.47
C ARG A 302 -9.37 12.11 0.83
N SER A 303 -9.30 12.99 1.82
CA SER A 303 -10.48 13.75 2.23
C SER A 303 -10.67 14.98 1.36
N ASP A 304 -11.93 15.29 1.05
CA ASP A 304 -12.33 16.54 0.39
C ASP A 304 -12.39 17.74 1.35
N VAL A 305 -12.27 17.48 2.66
CA VAL A 305 -12.24 18.52 3.69
C VAL A 305 -10.93 19.29 3.57
N LYS A 306 -11.04 20.61 3.42
CA LYS A 306 -9.89 21.52 3.25
C LYS A 306 -9.28 21.97 4.57
N ASP A 307 -10.11 22.10 5.60
CA ASP A 307 -9.74 22.57 6.93
C ASP A 307 -10.41 21.66 7.96
N LEU A 308 -9.58 20.87 8.65
CA LEU A 308 -10.02 19.91 9.64
C LEU A 308 -10.60 20.59 10.89
N ASP A 309 -10.05 21.72 11.33
CA ASP A 309 -10.52 22.41 12.54
C ASP A 309 -11.91 23.02 12.30
N SER A 310 -12.08 23.69 11.15
CA SER A 310 -13.40 24.21 10.73
C SER A 310 -14.45 23.09 10.62
N GLU A 311 -14.07 21.92 10.11
CA GLU A 311 -14.98 20.77 9.98
C GLU A 311 -15.36 20.18 11.35
N ILE A 312 -14.41 20.10 12.30
CA ILE A 312 -14.67 19.68 13.69
C ILE A 312 -15.64 20.67 14.35
N GLU A 313 -15.38 21.97 14.27
CA GLU A 313 -16.23 23.00 14.85
C GLU A 313 -17.64 22.95 14.26
N ARG A 314 -17.75 22.90 12.93
CA ARG A 314 -19.02 22.79 12.21
C ARG A 314 -19.82 21.57 12.64
N HIS A 315 -19.16 20.40 12.75
CA HIS A 315 -19.83 19.18 13.18
C HIS A 315 -20.28 19.27 14.65
N ASN A 316 -19.38 19.72 15.53
CA ASN A 316 -19.62 19.77 16.97
C ASN A 316 -20.61 20.86 17.38
N ALA A 317 -20.82 21.89 16.55
CA ALA A 317 -21.83 22.92 16.76
C ALA A 317 -23.28 22.43 16.54
N LYS A 318 -23.49 21.28 15.90
CA LYS A 318 -24.83 20.72 15.66
C LYS A 318 -25.48 20.35 16.99
N ARG A 319 -26.54 21.08 17.36
CA ARG A 319 -27.37 20.79 18.54
C ARG A 319 -28.49 19.83 18.19
N ARG A 320 -28.91 19.00 19.15
CA ARG A 320 -30.11 18.17 18.99
C ARG A 320 -31.36 19.07 18.89
N PRO A 321 -32.34 18.73 18.03
CA PRO A 321 -33.69 19.20 18.27
C PRO A 321 -34.14 18.74 19.67
N PRO A 322 -34.92 19.55 20.40
CA PRO A 322 -35.44 19.13 21.69
C PRO A 322 -36.17 17.77 21.52
N PRO A 323 -36.05 16.85 22.47
CA PRO A 323 -36.80 15.61 22.44
C PRO A 323 -38.30 15.95 22.31
N GLU A 324 -39.04 15.15 21.53
CA GLU A 324 -40.49 15.30 21.45
C GLU A 324 -41.09 15.29 22.87
N PRO A 325 -42.00 16.23 23.17
CA PRO A 325 -42.61 16.28 24.50
C PRO A 325 -43.30 14.95 24.78
N SER A 326 -43.11 14.43 26.00
CA SER A 326 -43.69 13.15 26.44
C SER A 326 -45.22 13.17 26.53
N ILE A 327 -45.84 14.34 26.35
CA ILE A 327 -47.28 14.56 26.30
C ILE A 327 -47.55 15.36 25.02
N PRO A 328 -48.37 14.84 24.08
CA PRO A 328 -48.82 15.60 22.92
C PRO A 328 -49.51 16.89 23.38
N ASN A 329 -49.26 18.01 22.71
CA ASN A 329 -49.87 19.31 23.02
C ASN A 329 -51.40 19.34 22.84
N GLU A 330 -52.03 18.24 22.40
CA GLU A 330 -53.49 18.12 22.25
C GLU A 330 -54.22 17.88 23.58
N ASP A 331 -53.50 17.55 24.66
CA ASP A 331 -54.08 17.24 25.98
C ASP A 331 -53.87 18.35 27.05
N LEU A 332 -53.55 19.59 26.63
CA LEU A 332 -53.36 20.76 27.53
C LEU A 332 -54.47 21.81 27.42
#